data_AF-Q3LBB2-F1
#
_entry.id   AF-Q3LBB2-F1
#
_cell.length_a   1.000
_cell.length_b   1.000
_cell.length_c   1.000
_cell.angle_alpha   90.00
_cell.angle_beta   90.00
_cell.angle_gamma   90.00
#
_symmetry.space_group_name_H-M   'P 1'
#
loop_
_entity.id
_entity.type
_entity.pdbx_description
1 polymer ?
#
loop_
_entity_poly.entity_id
_entity_poly.type
_entity_poly.pdbx_seq_one_letter_code
_entity_poly.pdbx_strand_id
1 'polypeptide(L)'
;MSRTGIILFRTAVVVTLMCVFCIQINGLPHPPLTTLAPRLDGVYNEKFDNVDLDEILIQERLLNNYIKCLESAGPCTPDAKMLKDILPDAVLTDCTKCTEKQKIGAEKVTRHLIDNRPNDWERLEKIYDPEGTYRFKYLKSKANGNKSL
;
A
#
# COMPACT_ATOMS: atom_id res chain seq x y z
N MET A 1 -59.76 2.14 -19.57
CA MET A 1 -58.31 1.88 -19.72
C MET A 1 -57.76 1.54 -18.34
N SER A 2 -57.48 0.25 -18.07
CA SER A 2 -57.35 -0.26 -16.69
C SER A 2 -56.03 0.13 -16.03
N ARG A 3 -56.10 0.70 -14.81
CA ARG A 3 -54.97 1.17 -13.99
C ARG A 3 -53.93 0.06 -13.68
N THR A 4 -54.32 -1.21 -13.78
CA THR A 4 -53.46 -2.38 -13.58
C THR A 4 -52.39 -2.55 -14.68
N GLY A 5 -52.65 -2.05 -15.89
CA GLY A 5 -51.71 -2.17 -17.03
C GLY A 5 -50.48 -1.24 -16.92
N ILE A 6 -50.61 -0.12 -16.22
CA ILE A 6 -49.52 0.88 -16.07
C ILE A 6 -48.48 0.40 -15.05
N ILE A 7 -48.89 -0.35 -14.03
CA ILE A 7 -48.00 -0.83 -12.95
C ILE A 7 -47.11 -1.98 -13.46
N LEU A 8 -47.68 -2.92 -14.22
CA LEU A 8 -46.94 -4.02 -14.86
C LEU A 8 -45.91 -3.52 -15.89
N PHE A 9 -46.25 -2.46 -16.64
CA PHE A 9 -45.30 -1.81 -17.55
C PHE A 9 -44.19 -1.08 -16.79
N ARG A 10 -44.50 -0.45 -15.65
CA ARG A 10 -43.50 0.25 -14.82
C ARG A 10 -42.51 -0.71 -14.15
N THR A 11 -42.96 -1.84 -13.63
CA THR A 11 -42.05 -2.84 -13.03
C THR A 11 -41.17 -3.52 -14.08
N ALA A 12 -41.71 -3.83 -15.25
CA ALA A 12 -40.93 -4.42 -16.35
C ALA A 12 -39.85 -3.45 -16.87
N VAL A 13 -40.17 -2.16 -17.01
CA VAL A 13 -39.20 -1.13 -17.45
C VAL A 13 -38.12 -0.86 -16.39
N VAL A 14 -38.47 -0.90 -15.10
CA VAL A 14 -37.48 -0.71 -14.02
C VAL A 14 -36.54 -1.92 -13.86
N VAL A 15 -37.06 -3.14 -14.03
CA VAL A 15 -36.23 -4.37 -13.95
C VAL A 15 -35.31 -4.48 -15.17
N THR A 16 -35.76 -4.14 -16.37
CA THR A 16 -34.87 -4.11 -17.54
C THR A 16 -33.84 -2.99 -17.45
N LEU A 17 -34.18 -1.81 -16.93
CA LEU A 17 -33.22 -0.72 -16.68
C LEU A 17 -32.17 -1.08 -15.62
N MET A 18 -32.56 -1.77 -14.54
CA MET A 18 -31.63 -2.24 -13.50
C MET A 18 -30.70 -3.35 -14.02
N CYS A 19 -31.20 -4.28 -14.83
CA CYS A 19 -30.36 -5.29 -15.48
C CYS A 19 -29.38 -4.67 -16.48
N VAL A 20 -29.78 -3.64 -17.23
CA VAL A 20 -28.89 -2.91 -18.14
C VAL A 20 -27.80 -2.15 -17.36
N PHE A 21 -28.12 -1.59 -16.19
CA PHE A 21 -27.13 -0.94 -15.32
C PHE A 21 -26.14 -1.91 -14.68
N CYS A 22 -26.57 -3.12 -14.29
CA CYS A 22 -25.67 -4.15 -13.76
C CYS A 22 -24.76 -4.77 -14.83
N ILE A 23 -25.21 -4.86 -16.08
CA ILE A 23 -24.41 -5.42 -17.19
C ILE A 23 -23.44 -4.37 -17.78
N GLN A 24 -23.68 -3.07 -17.56
CA GLN A 24 -22.76 -1.99 -17.94
C GLN A 24 -21.71 -1.63 -16.88
N ILE A 25 -21.68 -2.32 -15.73
CA ILE A 25 -20.47 -2.35 -14.88
C ILE A 25 -19.45 -3.31 -15.51
N ASN A 26 -19.12 -3.04 -16.78
CA ASN A 26 -17.79 -3.35 -17.28
C ASN A 26 -16.86 -2.71 -16.24
N GLY A 27 -16.10 -3.55 -15.53
CA GLY A 27 -15.21 -3.10 -14.48
C GLY A 27 -14.52 -1.83 -14.93
N LEU A 28 -14.49 -0.82 -14.05
CA LEU A 28 -13.64 0.34 -14.27
C LEU A 28 -12.33 -0.20 -14.82
N PRO A 29 -11.91 0.17 -16.04
CA PRO A 29 -10.63 -0.28 -16.54
C PRO A 29 -9.64 0.13 -15.45
N HIS A 30 -9.05 -0.86 -14.79
CA HIS A 30 -7.84 -0.59 -14.04
C HIS A 30 -6.96 0.13 -15.07
N PRO A 31 -6.38 1.29 -14.72
CA PRO A 31 -5.47 1.94 -15.63
C PRO A 31 -4.48 0.85 -16.07
N PRO A 32 -4.30 0.63 -17.39
CA PRO A 32 -3.32 -0.33 -17.85
C PRO A 32 -1.99 0.00 -17.17
N LEU A 33 -1.12 -1.00 -16.96
CA LEU A 33 0.25 -0.85 -16.41
C LEU A 33 1.15 0.15 -17.18
N THR A 34 0.58 0.92 -18.10
CA THR A 34 1.18 1.92 -18.97
C THR A 34 0.69 3.34 -18.68
N THR A 35 0.23 3.67 -17.46
CA THR A 35 0.28 5.08 -17.02
C THR A 35 1.70 5.57 -17.27
N LEU A 36 1.82 6.59 -18.12
CA LEU A 36 3.08 7.26 -18.49
C LEU A 36 3.62 8.07 -17.30
N ALA A 37 3.74 7.44 -16.14
CA ALA A 37 4.80 7.83 -15.22
C ALA A 37 6.11 7.55 -15.97
N PRO A 38 7.07 8.47 -15.97
CA PRO A 38 8.39 8.16 -16.52
C PRO A 38 8.88 6.88 -15.83
N ARG A 39 9.08 5.80 -16.61
CA ARG A 39 9.95 4.72 -16.17
C ARG A 39 11.33 5.36 -16.02
N LEU A 40 11.69 5.72 -14.80
CA LEU A 40 13.10 5.73 -14.45
C LEU A 40 13.50 4.26 -14.49
N ASP A 41 14.02 3.83 -15.64
CA ASP A 41 14.89 2.66 -15.67
C ASP A 41 16.09 3.02 -14.79
N GLY A 42 15.98 2.75 -13.50
CA GLY A 42 16.89 3.25 -12.48
C GLY A 42 16.49 2.90 -11.05
N VAL A 43 17.49 2.96 -10.18
CA VAL A 43 17.40 2.78 -8.73
C VAL A 43 16.53 3.91 -8.13
N TYR A 44 15.80 3.64 -7.05
CA TYR A 44 15.07 4.69 -6.32
C TYR A 44 16.02 5.80 -5.86
N ASN A 45 15.52 7.03 -5.81
CA ASN A 45 16.36 8.20 -5.55
C ASN A 45 17.12 8.09 -4.21
N GLU A 46 18.46 8.09 -4.30
CA GLU A 46 19.40 7.93 -3.18
C GLU A 46 19.44 9.13 -2.23
N LYS A 47 18.77 10.24 -2.56
CA LYS A 47 18.73 11.46 -1.72
C LYS A 47 18.32 11.17 -0.28
N PHE A 48 17.55 10.11 -0.05
CA PHE A 48 17.03 9.73 1.25
C PHE A 48 17.75 8.52 1.88
N ASP A 49 18.85 8.06 1.28
CA ASP A 49 19.69 6.98 1.83
C ASP A 49 20.43 7.41 3.11
N ASN A 50 20.47 8.71 3.42
CA ASN A 50 21.10 9.28 4.61
C ASN A 50 20.08 9.74 5.66
N VAL A 51 18.81 9.35 5.53
CA VAL A 51 17.82 9.58 6.58
C VAL A 51 18.21 8.79 7.83
N ASP A 52 18.23 9.45 8.99
CA ASP A 52 18.55 8.80 10.26
C ASP A 52 17.36 7.97 10.75
N LEU A 53 17.37 6.68 10.40
CA LEU A 53 16.34 5.74 10.82
C LEU A 53 16.36 5.48 12.33
N ASP A 54 17.51 5.59 13.01
CA ASP A 54 17.55 5.39 14.47
C ASP A 54 16.83 6.52 15.18
N GLU A 55 17.06 7.76 14.75
CA GLU A 55 16.37 8.92 15.27
C GLU A 55 14.85 8.80 15.11
N ILE A 56 14.40 8.42 13.91
CA ILE A 56 12.97 8.26 13.61
C ILE A 56 12.35 7.15 14.47
N LEU A 57 13.00 5.98 14.57
CA LEU A 57 12.43 4.82 15.26
C LEU A 57 12.39 4.99 16.78
N ILE A 58 13.30 5.77 17.37
CA ILE A 58 13.33 6.01 18.82
C ILE A 58 12.38 7.17 19.21
N GLN A 59 12.18 8.15 18.32
CA GLN A 59 11.31 9.28 18.61
C GLN A 59 9.84 8.98 18.29
N GLU A 60 9.05 8.67 19.31
CA GLU A 60 7.63 8.33 19.16
C GLU A 60 6.84 9.38 18.35
N ARG A 61 7.06 10.67 18.62
CA ARG A 61 6.38 11.75 17.88
C ARG A 61 6.71 11.71 16.39
N LEU A 62 7.97 11.48 16.04
CA LEU A 62 8.44 11.46 14.66
C LEU A 62 7.91 10.21 13.94
N LEU A 63 8.07 9.03 14.54
CA LEU A 63 7.55 7.78 14.02
C LEU A 63 6.03 7.83 13.78
N ASN A 64 5.27 8.38 14.73
CA ASN A 64 3.82 8.53 14.61
C ASN A 64 3.43 9.44 13.42
N ASN A 65 4.20 10.47 13.12
CA ASN A 65 3.94 11.34 11.96
C ASN A 65 4.20 10.59 10.65
N TYR A 66 5.27 9.80 10.59
CA TYR A 66 5.55 8.93 9.45
C TYR A 66 4.42 7.92 9.21
N ILE A 67 4.01 7.20 10.25
CA ILE A 67 2.91 6.23 10.17
C ILE A 67 1.63 6.89 9.67
N LYS A 68 1.25 8.05 10.23
CA LYS A 68 0.06 8.79 9.78
C LYS A 68 0.17 9.24 8.32
N CYS A 69 1.34 9.68 7.88
CA CYS A 69 1.56 10.00 6.47
C CYS A 69 1.31 8.78 5.58
N LEU A 70 1.91 7.64 5.93
CA LEU A 70 1.77 6.37 5.21
C LEU A 70 0.32 5.86 5.20
N GLU A 71 -0.44 6.10 6.27
CA GLU A 71 -1.87 5.78 6.37
C GLU A 71 -2.78 6.79 5.65
N SER A 72 -2.23 7.87 5.09
CA SER A 72 -3.01 9.01 4.58
C SER A 72 -3.87 9.71 5.65
N ALA A 73 -3.50 9.60 6.92
CA ALA A 73 -4.20 10.14 8.09
C ALA A 73 -3.54 11.41 8.67
N GLY A 74 -2.52 11.95 8.01
CA GLY A 74 -1.81 13.14 8.48
C GLY A 74 -0.89 13.76 7.43
N PRO A 75 -0.23 14.88 7.77
CA PRO A 75 0.72 15.54 6.87
C PRO A 75 1.96 14.67 6.64
N CYS A 76 2.56 14.82 5.47
CA CYS A 76 3.80 14.15 5.10
C CYS A 76 4.94 15.16 5.03
N THR A 77 6.06 14.83 5.65
CA THR A 77 7.36 15.43 5.33
C THR A 77 7.80 14.97 3.92
N PRO A 78 8.73 15.68 3.26
CA PRO A 78 9.13 15.33 1.88
C PRO A 78 9.67 13.90 1.72
N ASP A 79 10.41 13.43 2.72
CA ASP A 79 10.95 12.06 2.84
C ASP A 79 9.83 11.02 3.04
N ALA A 80 8.93 11.24 4.01
CA ALA A 80 7.79 10.35 4.26
C ALA A 80 6.85 10.27 3.04
N LYS A 81 6.67 11.39 2.33
CA LYS A 81 5.90 11.44 1.08
C LYS A 81 6.53 10.58 0.01
N MET A 82 7.85 10.72 -0.20
CA MET A 82 8.53 9.89 -1.18
C MET A 82 8.44 8.41 -0.82
N LEU A 83 8.66 8.04 0.46
CA LEU A 83 8.51 6.67 0.93
C LEU A 83 7.11 6.13 0.61
N LYS A 84 6.08 6.91 0.94
CA LYS A 84 4.68 6.56 0.63
C LYS A 84 4.45 6.28 -0.85
N ASP A 85 5.00 7.13 -1.72
CA ASP A 85 4.80 7.04 -3.16
C ASP A 85 5.52 5.81 -3.76
N ILE A 86 6.66 5.38 -3.19
CA ILE A 86 7.43 4.22 -3.69
C ILE A 86 7.01 2.87 -3.07
N LEU A 87 6.44 2.87 -1.85
CA LEU A 87 6.13 1.65 -1.12
C LEU A 87 5.28 0.63 -1.92
N PRO A 88 4.22 1.03 -2.66
CA PRO A 88 3.44 0.08 -3.46
C PRO A 88 4.28 -0.67 -4.50
N ASP A 89 5.18 0.03 -5.21
CA ASP A 89 6.08 -0.59 -6.20
C ASP A 89 7.14 -1.45 -5.50
N ALA A 90 7.70 -0.96 -4.39
CA ALA A 90 8.74 -1.67 -3.64
C ALA A 90 8.22 -2.99 -3.06
N VAL A 91 7.01 -3.02 -2.48
CA VAL A 91 6.42 -4.26 -1.96
C VAL A 91 6.05 -5.22 -3.10
N LEU A 92 5.42 -4.72 -4.16
CA LEU A 92 4.98 -5.55 -5.30
C LEU A 92 6.16 -6.21 -6.02
N THR A 93 7.28 -5.52 -6.12
CA THR A 93 8.46 -5.98 -6.87
C THR A 93 9.57 -6.52 -5.98
N ASP A 94 9.33 -6.72 -4.69
CA ASP A 94 10.33 -7.12 -3.70
C ASP A 94 11.61 -6.25 -3.72
N CYS A 95 11.41 -4.92 -3.77
CA CYS A 95 12.44 -3.89 -3.68
C CYS A 95 13.52 -4.01 -4.78
N THR A 96 13.18 -4.48 -5.99
CA THR A 96 14.14 -4.67 -7.09
C THR A 96 14.92 -3.41 -7.47
N LYS A 97 14.32 -2.23 -7.27
CA LYS A 97 14.95 -0.92 -7.55
C LYS A 97 15.59 -0.26 -6.32
N CYS A 98 15.62 -0.93 -5.18
CA CYS A 98 16.18 -0.36 -3.96
C CYS A 98 17.70 -0.41 -3.94
N THR A 99 18.34 0.64 -3.42
CA THR A 99 19.76 0.57 -3.05
C THR A 99 19.96 -0.43 -1.91
N GLU A 100 21.21 -0.86 -1.71
CA GLU A 100 21.53 -1.73 -0.58
C GLU A 100 21.21 -1.06 0.77
N LYS A 101 21.45 0.25 0.88
CA LYS A 101 21.08 1.04 2.07
C LYS A 101 19.56 1.05 2.29
N GLN A 102 18.77 1.21 1.24
CA GLN A 102 17.31 1.17 1.33
C GLN A 102 16.80 -0.21 1.76
N LYS A 103 17.41 -1.30 1.28
CA LYS A 103 17.06 -2.67 1.69
C LYS A 103 17.36 -2.90 3.17
N ILE A 104 18.58 -2.55 3.61
CA ILE A 104 18.99 -2.63 5.03
C ILE A 104 18.08 -1.77 5.90
N GLY A 105 17.76 -0.56 5.45
CA GLY A 105 16.85 0.35 6.13
C GLY A 105 15.42 -0.22 6.24
N ALA A 106 14.89 -0.77 5.15
CA ALA A 106 13.58 -1.39 5.11
C ALA A 106 13.49 -2.60 6.05
N GLU A 107 14.54 -3.44 6.11
CA GLU A 107 14.62 -4.56 7.05
C GLU A 107 14.60 -4.08 8.50
N LYS A 108 15.42 -3.07 8.82
CA LYS A 108 15.49 -2.48 10.16
C LYS A 108 14.14 -1.94 10.62
N VAL A 109 13.46 -1.17 9.75
CA VAL A 109 12.13 -0.62 10.04
C VAL A 109 11.09 -1.73 10.18
N THR A 110 11.08 -2.70 9.28
CA THR A 110 10.18 -3.87 9.33
C THR A 110 10.30 -4.61 10.65
N ARG A 111 11.54 -4.95 11.05
CA ARG A 111 11.80 -5.61 12.33
C ARG A 111 11.30 -4.78 13.50
N HIS A 112 11.64 -3.49 13.53
CA HIS A 112 11.24 -2.61 14.62
C HIS A 112 9.71 -2.52 14.75
N LEU A 113 9.00 -2.32 13.64
CA LEU A 113 7.55 -2.18 13.66
C LEU A 113 6.85 -3.49 14.04
N ILE A 114 7.28 -4.64 13.52
CA ILE A 114 6.66 -5.93 13.87
C ILE A 114 6.87 -6.24 15.37
N ASP A 115 8.07 -6.01 15.91
CA ASP A 115 8.39 -6.38 17.28
C ASP A 115 7.86 -5.37 18.32
N ASN A 116 7.91 -4.07 18.01
CA ASN A 116 7.67 -3.01 19.01
C ASN A 116 6.39 -2.21 18.75
N ARG A 117 5.87 -2.21 17.53
CA ARG A 117 4.68 -1.45 17.12
C ARG A 117 3.69 -2.32 16.32
N PRO A 118 3.31 -3.52 16.80
CA PRO A 118 2.57 -4.50 16.01
C PRO A 118 1.22 -3.99 15.51
N ASN A 119 0.54 -3.14 16.29
CA ASN A 119 -0.73 -2.53 15.89
C ASN A 119 -0.56 -1.51 14.76
N ASP A 120 0.58 -0.82 14.71
CA ASP A 120 0.88 0.11 13.61
C ASP A 120 1.28 -0.67 12.36
N TRP A 121 2.09 -1.73 12.53
CA TRP A 121 2.42 -2.65 11.45
C TRP A 121 1.16 -3.23 10.81
N GLU A 122 0.22 -3.76 11.59
CA GLU A 122 -1.01 -4.38 11.06
C GLU A 122 -1.82 -3.41 10.18
N ARG A 123 -1.89 -2.12 10.55
CA ARG A 123 -2.59 -1.12 9.75
C ARG A 123 -1.87 -0.83 8.44
N LEU A 124 -0.55 -0.70 8.48
CA LEU A 124 0.27 -0.48 7.28
C LEU A 124 0.28 -1.71 6.36
N GLU A 125 0.39 -2.91 6.92
CA GLU A 125 0.37 -4.20 6.21
C GLU A 125 -0.92 -4.32 5.39
N LYS A 126 -2.08 -3.99 5.97
CA LYS A 126 -3.36 -3.98 5.24
C LYS A 126 -3.39 -3.02 4.05
N ILE A 127 -2.59 -1.95 4.06
CA ILE A 127 -2.53 -0.95 2.99
C ILE A 127 -1.57 -1.40 1.89
N TYR A 128 -0.39 -1.91 2.26
CA TYR A 128 0.72 -2.12 1.32
C TYR A 128 1.03 -3.58 1.01
N ASP A 129 0.82 -4.52 1.94
CA ASP A 129 1.11 -5.96 1.80
C ASP A 129 -0.05 -6.81 2.40
N PRO A 130 -1.26 -6.82 1.78
CA PRO A 130 -2.42 -7.54 2.33
C PRO A 130 -2.21 -9.04 2.51
N GLU A 131 -1.26 -9.62 1.76
CA GLU A 131 -0.88 -11.04 1.85
C GLU A 131 0.08 -11.33 3.02
N GLY A 132 0.60 -10.30 3.70
CA GLY A 132 1.49 -10.42 4.87
C GLY A 132 2.82 -11.09 4.56
N THR A 133 3.30 -10.97 3.31
CA THR A 133 4.50 -11.65 2.82
C THR A 133 5.76 -11.24 3.60
N TYR A 134 5.91 -9.95 3.91
CA TYR A 134 7.08 -9.43 4.62
C TYR A 134 7.10 -9.86 6.08
N ARG A 135 5.95 -9.86 6.75
CA ARG A 135 5.83 -10.36 8.12
C ARG A 135 6.17 -11.84 8.19
N PHE A 136 5.67 -12.64 7.25
CA PHE A 136 6.02 -14.06 7.17
C PHE A 136 7.52 -14.29 6.95
N LYS A 137 8.14 -13.59 5.99
CA LYS A 137 9.59 -13.66 5.73
C LYS A 137 10.39 -13.33 6.99
N TYR A 138 10.03 -12.26 7.69
CA TYR A 138 10.68 -11.84 8.93
C TYR A 138 10.56 -12.87 10.05
N LEU A 139 9.34 -13.34 10.35
CA LEU A 139 9.11 -14.32 11.42
C LEU A 139 9.83 -15.64 11.14
N LYS A 140 9.87 -16.08 9.87
CA LYS A 140 10.64 -17.25 9.45
C LYS A 140 12.15 -17.06 9.68
N SER A 141 12.70 -15.91 9.30
CA SER A 141 14.12 -15.57 9.56
C SER A 141 14.43 -15.55 11.06
N LYS A 142 13.56 -14.92 11.87
CA LYS A 142 13.68 -14.83 13.32
C LYS A 142 13.68 -16.20 13.99
N ALA A 143 12.79 -17.10 13.57
CA ALA A 143 12.70 -18.47 14.10
C ALA A 143 13.95 -19.31 13.77
N ASN A 144 14.63 -19.03 12.66
CA ASN A 144 15.82 -19.76 12.22
C ASN A 144 17.13 -19.29 12.90
N GLY A 145 17.04 -18.39 13.89
CA GLY A 145 18.19 -18.07 14.76
C GLY A 145 19.24 -17.13 14.15
N ASN A 146 18.82 -16.08 13.43
CA ASN A 146 19.69 -15.04 12.87
C ASN A 146 20.79 -15.60 11.94
N LYS A 147 20.42 -15.89 10.70
CA LYS A 147 21.31 -15.61 9.57
C LYS A 147 20.58 -14.64 8.66
N SER A 148 20.71 -13.35 8.97
CA SER A 148 20.41 -12.31 7.99
C SER A 148 21.22 -12.61 6.73
N LEU A 149 20.53 -12.55 5.59
CA LEU A 149 21.16 -12.42 4.30
C LEU A 149 21.85 -11.05 4.22
#